data_AF-A0A535XPL4-F1
#
_entry.id   AF-A0A535XPL4-F1
#
_cell.length_a   1.000
_cell.length_b   1.000
_cell.length_c   1.000
_cell.angle_alpha   90.00
_cell.angle_beta   90.00
_cell.angle_gamma   90.00
#
_symmetry.space_group_name_H-M   'P 1'
#
loop_
_entity.id
_entity.type
_entity.pdbx_description
1 polymer ?
#
loop_
_entity_poly.entity_id
_entity_poly.type
_entity_poly.pdbx_seq_one_letter_code
_entity_poly.pdbx_strand_id
1 'polypeptide(L)'
;MESHDFAWAAGFFDGEGWANRSGRGVQSRINQAGLDGVPEVLDKFQRIVGVGRIHGPVIVEGRQPLYFWEATSRPDLTRVVERIGPWLCPVKRAEFERTLGVPLPPVVWPGSLSEELAWAGGFFDGEGSTCLDKHRTHEGFFAPVIYVPQAAENGTAPELLRFRNAVGVGNISGIRRPKPPHKPYRRLRVYTLQKVQLALHLLWPFIGDVKRAQAQRVMQVMHSQPDLPRGNPAFGVAGARCCLRGHDKWNARVRPFKGRGKNEEDPMNHMRQCLACVREDAQAKRNKKRRP
;
A
#
# COMPACT_ATOMS: atom_id res chain seq x y z
N MET A 1 -21.58 -20.22 -4.85
CA MET A 1 -20.50 -19.24 -5.08
C MET A 1 -21.09 -17.88 -4.77
N GLU A 2 -20.54 -17.22 -3.76
CA GLU A 2 -21.12 -15.99 -3.24
C GLU A 2 -20.69 -14.77 -4.06
N SER A 3 -21.44 -13.67 -3.97
CA SER A 3 -21.09 -12.40 -4.65
C SER A 3 -19.67 -11.92 -4.30
N HIS A 4 -19.23 -12.19 -3.07
CA HIS A 4 -17.89 -11.89 -2.58
C HIS A 4 -16.78 -12.62 -3.35
N ASP A 5 -17.01 -13.86 -3.80
CA ASP A 5 -16.02 -14.62 -4.57
C ASP A 5 -15.76 -13.94 -5.92
N PHE A 6 -16.83 -13.52 -6.60
CA PHE A 6 -16.71 -12.80 -7.87
C PHE A 6 -16.07 -11.43 -7.70
N ALA A 7 -16.43 -10.69 -6.65
CA ALA A 7 -15.80 -9.41 -6.33
C ALA A 7 -14.30 -9.58 -6.03
N TRP A 8 -13.92 -10.57 -5.22
CA TRP A 8 -12.52 -10.91 -4.95
C TRP A 8 -11.78 -11.27 -6.24
N ALA A 9 -12.35 -12.13 -7.09
CA ALA A 9 -11.72 -12.52 -8.35
C ALA A 9 -11.54 -11.34 -9.30
N ALA A 10 -12.49 -10.41 -9.35
CA ALA A 10 -12.36 -9.16 -10.10
C ALA A 10 -11.20 -8.30 -9.58
N GLY A 11 -11.09 -8.13 -8.26
CA GLY A 11 -9.99 -7.37 -7.66
C GLY A 11 -8.63 -8.00 -7.94
N PHE A 12 -8.53 -9.32 -7.83
CA PHE A 12 -7.30 -10.05 -8.14
C PHE A 12 -6.92 -9.89 -9.62
N PHE A 13 -7.90 -9.95 -10.53
CA PHE A 13 -7.68 -9.69 -11.95
C PHE A 13 -7.28 -8.23 -12.23
N ASP A 14 -7.88 -7.25 -11.53
CA ASP A 14 -7.52 -5.83 -11.66
C ASP A 14 -6.06 -5.55 -11.25
N GLY A 15 -5.51 -6.37 -10.35
CA GLY A 15 -4.09 -6.33 -10.00
C GLY A 15 -3.23 -6.99 -11.07
N GLU A 16 -3.40 -8.30 -11.26
CA GLU A 16 -2.40 -9.15 -11.91
C GLU A 16 -2.78 -9.58 -13.34
N GLY A 17 -4.05 -9.40 -13.69
CA GLY A 17 -4.63 -9.89 -14.93
C GLY A 17 -4.41 -8.97 -16.11
N TRP A 18 -4.50 -9.55 -17.30
CA TRP A 18 -4.64 -8.80 -18.54
C TRP A 18 -5.44 -9.59 -19.57
N ALA A 19 -6.04 -8.87 -20.51
CA ALA A 19 -6.71 -9.45 -21.67
C ALA A 19 -6.25 -8.76 -22.95
N ASN A 20 -6.01 -9.52 -24.01
CA ASN A 20 -5.65 -8.98 -25.31
C ASN A 20 -6.13 -9.87 -26.47
N ARG A 21 -6.22 -9.28 -27.66
CA ARG A 21 -6.40 -10.00 -28.94
C ARG A 21 -5.12 -9.88 -29.77
N SER A 22 -4.72 -10.98 -30.39
CA SER A 22 -3.66 -11.02 -31.40
C SER A 22 -4.17 -11.69 -32.67
N GLY A 23 -3.35 -11.74 -33.74
CA GLY A 23 -3.68 -12.49 -34.95
C GLY A 23 -3.93 -13.99 -34.70
N ARG A 24 -3.49 -14.53 -33.56
CA ARG A 24 -3.68 -15.93 -33.14
C ARG A 24 -4.95 -16.17 -32.33
N GLY A 25 -5.74 -15.13 -32.04
CA GLY A 25 -6.99 -15.25 -31.26
C GLY A 25 -7.03 -14.30 -30.06
N VAL A 26 -7.87 -14.64 -29.08
CA VAL A 26 -8.01 -13.90 -27.83
C VAL A 26 -7.26 -14.61 -26.71
N GLN A 27 -6.78 -13.85 -25.74
CA GLN A 27 -6.05 -14.40 -24.61
C GLN A 27 -6.28 -13.56 -23.36
N SER A 28 -6.39 -14.21 -22.22
CA SER A 28 -6.34 -13.59 -20.91
C SER A 28 -5.46 -14.40 -19.99
N ARG A 29 -4.66 -13.72 -19.16
CA ARG A 29 -3.69 -14.37 -18.28
C ARG A 29 -3.54 -13.62 -16.96
N ILE A 30 -3.29 -14.38 -15.89
CA ILE A 30 -2.84 -13.89 -14.58
C ILE A 30 -1.54 -14.61 -14.26
N ASN A 31 -0.51 -13.88 -13.84
CA ASN A 31 0.77 -14.46 -13.45
C ASN A 31 0.94 -14.38 -11.93
N GLN A 32 1.49 -15.43 -11.31
CA GLN A 32 1.90 -15.40 -9.91
C GLN A 32 3.17 -16.22 -9.68
N ALA A 33 4.06 -15.70 -8.84
CA ALA A 33 5.23 -16.44 -8.39
C ALA A 33 4.84 -17.41 -7.27
N GLY A 34 5.40 -18.62 -7.29
CA GLY A 34 5.20 -19.64 -6.26
C GLY A 34 6.48 -20.44 -6.03
N LEU A 35 7.01 -20.43 -4.81
CA LEU A 35 8.19 -21.24 -4.46
C LEU A 35 7.81 -22.71 -4.25
N ASP A 36 6.66 -22.96 -3.61
CA ASP A 36 6.28 -24.28 -3.10
C ASP A 36 5.15 -24.94 -3.92
N GLY A 37 4.98 -24.53 -5.18
CA GLY A 37 3.94 -25.04 -6.07
C GLY A 37 3.03 -23.95 -6.64
N VAL A 38 1.88 -24.38 -7.16
CA VAL A 38 0.85 -23.49 -7.70
C VAL A 38 0.37 -22.54 -6.59
N PRO A 39 0.42 -21.21 -6.80
CA PRO A 39 -0.13 -20.26 -5.83
C PRO A 39 -1.63 -20.46 -5.62
N GLU A 40 -2.06 -20.58 -4.37
CA GLU A 40 -3.46 -20.78 -3.95
C GLU A 40 -4.44 -19.77 -4.58
N VAL A 41 -3.99 -18.53 -4.79
CA VAL A 41 -4.78 -17.46 -5.42
C VAL A 41 -5.11 -17.77 -6.89
N LEU A 42 -4.25 -18.48 -7.62
CA LEU A 42 -4.56 -18.93 -8.99
C LEU A 42 -5.61 -20.05 -8.98
N ASP A 43 -5.49 -21.02 -8.06
CA ASP A 43 -6.48 -22.10 -7.90
C ASP A 43 -7.84 -21.55 -7.45
N LYS A 44 -7.85 -20.58 -6.52
CA LYS A 44 -9.06 -19.87 -6.10
C LYS A 44 -9.67 -19.13 -7.28
N PHE A 45 -8.90 -18.35 -8.04
CA PHE A 45 -9.40 -17.65 -9.22
C PHE A 45 -9.98 -18.62 -10.25
N GLN A 46 -9.25 -19.68 -10.62
CA GLN A 46 -9.69 -20.68 -11.59
C GLN A 46 -11.02 -21.33 -11.16
N ARG A 47 -11.15 -21.71 -9.89
CA ARG A 47 -12.42 -22.27 -9.36
C ARG A 47 -13.57 -21.28 -9.47
N ILE A 48 -13.34 -20.00 -9.22
CA ILE A 48 -14.37 -18.96 -9.27
C ILE A 48 -14.85 -18.71 -10.70
N VAL A 49 -13.93 -18.56 -11.66
CA VAL A 49 -14.31 -18.32 -13.06
C VAL A 49 -14.76 -19.59 -13.77
N GLY A 50 -14.31 -20.76 -13.30
CA GLY A 50 -14.70 -22.08 -13.81
C GLY A 50 -14.15 -22.43 -15.19
N VAL A 51 -13.22 -21.63 -15.72
CA VAL A 51 -12.61 -21.77 -17.05
C VAL A 51 -11.12 -21.45 -17.01
N GLY A 52 -10.43 -21.73 -18.13
CA GLY A 52 -8.99 -21.55 -18.24
C GLY A 52 -8.19 -22.64 -17.52
N ARG A 53 -6.88 -22.63 -17.72
CA ARG A 53 -5.94 -23.64 -17.22
C ARG A 53 -4.78 -22.96 -16.50
N ILE A 54 -4.30 -23.61 -15.45
CA ILE A 54 -3.07 -23.19 -14.76
C ILE A 54 -1.89 -23.92 -15.40
N HIS A 55 -0.84 -23.17 -15.68
CA HIS A 55 0.40 -23.62 -16.28
C HIS A 55 1.60 -23.23 -15.42
N GLY A 56 2.73 -23.89 -15.66
CA GLY A 56 3.99 -23.65 -14.98
C GLY A 56 4.44 -24.87 -14.15
N PRO A 57 5.53 -24.71 -13.37
CA PRO A 57 6.31 -23.48 -13.26
C PRO A 57 7.14 -23.21 -14.53
N VAL A 58 7.19 -21.94 -14.95
CA VAL A 58 8.27 -21.44 -15.82
C VAL A 58 9.45 -21.10 -14.93
N ILE A 59 10.55 -21.84 -15.09
CA ILE A 59 11.77 -21.67 -14.30
C ILE A 59 12.76 -20.83 -15.09
N VAL A 60 13.19 -19.72 -14.51
CA VAL A 60 14.22 -18.83 -15.05
C VAL A 60 15.27 -18.60 -13.96
N GLU A 61 16.54 -18.74 -14.31
CA GLU A 61 17.65 -18.56 -13.38
C GLU A 61 17.58 -17.19 -12.68
N GLY A 62 17.77 -17.19 -11.35
CA GLY A 62 17.70 -15.97 -10.53
C GLY A 62 16.28 -15.41 -10.31
N ARG A 63 15.23 -16.10 -10.74
CA ARG A 63 13.82 -15.71 -10.51
C ARG A 63 13.05 -16.81 -9.79
N GLN A 64 12.00 -16.40 -9.08
CA GLN A 64 11.07 -17.34 -8.49
C GLN A 64 10.30 -18.08 -9.59
N PRO A 65 9.94 -19.37 -9.38
CA PRO A 65 9.13 -20.11 -10.34
C PRO A 65 7.80 -19.39 -10.60
N LEU A 66 7.48 -19.20 -11.88
CA LEU A 66 6.30 -18.45 -12.30
C LEU A 66 5.20 -19.40 -12.77
N TYR A 67 4.04 -19.30 -12.16
CA TYR A 67 2.81 -19.96 -12.59
C TYR A 67 1.88 -18.95 -13.22
N PHE A 68 0.99 -19.42 -14.09
CA PHE A 68 -0.01 -18.55 -14.68
C PHE A 68 -1.31 -19.28 -14.98
N TRP A 69 -2.42 -18.63 -14.69
CA TRP A 69 -3.73 -19.02 -15.21
C TRP A 69 -3.91 -18.40 -16.60
N GLU A 70 -4.45 -19.15 -17.54
CA GLU A 70 -4.66 -18.72 -18.93
C GLU A 70 -5.98 -19.21 -19.51
N ALA A 71 -6.66 -18.33 -20.24
CA ALA A 71 -7.79 -18.63 -21.10
C ALA A 71 -7.52 -18.10 -22.52
N THR A 72 -7.76 -18.91 -23.55
CA THR A 72 -7.37 -18.60 -24.95
C THR A 72 -8.52 -18.68 -25.94
N SER A 73 -9.75 -18.88 -25.48
CA SER A 73 -10.93 -18.99 -26.34
C SER A 73 -11.91 -17.86 -26.06
N ARG A 74 -12.66 -17.44 -27.09
CA ARG A 74 -13.74 -16.46 -26.90
C ARG A 74 -14.79 -16.93 -25.89
N PRO A 75 -15.29 -18.19 -25.93
CA PRO A 75 -16.21 -18.69 -24.92
C PRO A 75 -15.67 -18.59 -23.49
N ASP A 76 -14.39 -18.92 -23.27
CA ASP A 76 -13.79 -18.82 -21.93
C ASP A 76 -13.71 -17.37 -21.46
N LEU A 77 -13.26 -16.45 -22.32
CA LEU A 77 -13.19 -15.04 -21.95
C LEU A 77 -14.59 -14.44 -21.71
N THR A 78 -15.59 -14.83 -22.51
CA THR A 78 -16.99 -14.48 -22.27
C THR A 78 -17.44 -14.98 -20.89
N ARG A 79 -17.10 -16.22 -20.54
CA ARG A 79 -17.43 -16.78 -19.23
C ARG A 79 -16.75 -16.04 -18.08
N VAL A 80 -15.48 -15.63 -18.25
CA VAL A 80 -14.77 -14.82 -17.26
C VAL A 80 -15.52 -13.51 -17.03
N VAL A 81 -15.84 -12.76 -18.08
CA VAL A 81 -16.47 -11.45 -17.94
C VAL A 81 -17.92 -11.52 -17.45
N GLU A 82 -18.65 -12.60 -17.73
CA GLU A 82 -19.95 -12.88 -17.10
C GLU A 82 -19.83 -12.98 -15.57
N ARG A 83 -18.73 -13.55 -15.08
CA ARG A 83 -18.51 -13.78 -13.64
C ARG A 83 -17.98 -12.55 -12.92
N ILE A 84 -16.96 -11.87 -13.47
CA ILE A 84 -16.25 -10.81 -12.74
C ILE A 84 -16.48 -9.41 -13.31
N GLY A 85 -17.02 -9.30 -14.53
CA GLY A 85 -17.23 -8.04 -15.24
C GLY A 85 -17.97 -6.94 -14.47
N PRO A 86 -19.00 -7.25 -13.66
CA PRO A 86 -19.69 -6.25 -12.85
C PRO A 86 -18.79 -5.51 -11.83
N TRP A 87 -17.68 -6.12 -11.42
CA TRP A 87 -16.74 -5.59 -10.42
C TRP A 87 -15.39 -5.15 -11.00
N LEU A 88 -15.14 -5.26 -12.31
CA LEU A 88 -13.83 -4.91 -12.91
C LEU A 88 -13.63 -3.40 -13.09
N CYS A 89 -12.51 -2.87 -12.60
CA CYS A 89 -12.15 -1.47 -12.82
C CYS A 89 -12.06 -1.08 -14.32
N PRO A 90 -12.21 0.21 -14.66
CA PRO A 90 -12.35 0.67 -16.05
C PRO A 90 -11.23 0.22 -16.99
N VAL A 91 -10.00 0.08 -16.49
CA VAL A 91 -8.84 -0.33 -17.30
C VAL A 91 -9.01 -1.76 -17.81
N LYS A 92 -9.21 -2.74 -16.91
CA LYS A 92 -9.36 -4.15 -17.30
C LYS A 92 -10.67 -4.41 -18.01
N ARG A 93 -11.72 -3.67 -17.64
CA ARG A 93 -12.97 -3.67 -18.40
C ARG A 93 -12.73 -3.30 -19.87
N ALA A 94 -12.03 -2.20 -20.13
CA ALA A 94 -11.72 -1.76 -21.50
C ALA A 94 -10.81 -2.75 -22.24
N GLU A 95 -9.89 -3.43 -21.55
CA GLU A 95 -9.07 -4.51 -22.12
C GLU A 95 -9.96 -5.67 -22.61
N PHE A 96 -10.93 -6.11 -21.80
CA PHE A 96 -11.87 -7.16 -22.20
C PHE A 96 -12.80 -6.73 -23.33
N GLU A 97 -13.37 -5.53 -23.27
CA GLU A 97 -14.27 -5.00 -24.31
C GLU A 97 -13.54 -4.95 -25.66
N ARG A 98 -12.28 -4.47 -25.67
CA ARG A 98 -11.41 -4.48 -26.86
C ARG A 98 -11.11 -5.89 -27.34
N THR A 99 -10.85 -6.81 -26.42
CA THR A 99 -10.45 -8.20 -26.73
C THR A 99 -11.61 -9.01 -27.33
N LEU A 100 -12.80 -8.87 -26.76
CA LEU A 100 -14.00 -9.57 -27.20
C LEU A 100 -14.68 -8.85 -28.38
N GLY A 101 -14.56 -7.53 -28.46
CA GLY A 101 -15.23 -6.69 -29.46
C GLY A 101 -16.69 -6.43 -29.13
N VAL A 102 -17.07 -6.53 -27.85
CA VAL A 102 -18.43 -6.28 -27.35
C VAL A 102 -18.36 -5.50 -26.03
N PRO A 103 -19.33 -4.64 -25.74
CA PRO A 103 -19.43 -4.00 -24.42
C PRO A 103 -19.70 -5.04 -23.34
N LEU A 104 -19.16 -4.83 -22.14
CA LEU A 104 -19.44 -5.71 -21.01
C LEU A 104 -20.76 -5.34 -20.31
N PRO A 105 -21.33 -6.25 -19.48
CA PRO A 105 -22.50 -5.94 -18.66
C PRO A 105 -22.27 -4.69 -17.79
N PRO A 106 -23.31 -3.92 -17.41
CA PRO A 106 -23.16 -2.74 -16.59
C PRO A 106 -22.38 -3.00 -15.30
N VAL A 107 -21.63 -1.99 -14.87
CA VAL A 107 -20.92 -2.00 -13.59
C VAL A 107 -21.94 -2.01 -12.44
N VAL A 108 -21.68 -2.79 -11.39
CA VAL A 108 -22.55 -2.89 -10.21
C VAL A 108 -21.93 -2.19 -8.99
N TRP A 109 -20.75 -1.56 -9.12
CA TRP A 109 -20.11 -0.85 -8.02
C TRP A 109 -20.41 0.67 -7.94
N PRO A 110 -20.39 1.28 -6.72
CA PRO A 110 -20.05 0.65 -5.44
C PRO A 110 -21.11 -0.38 -5.04
N GLY A 111 -20.66 -1.61 -4.78
CA GLY A 111 -21.53 -2.67 -4.29
C GLY A 111 -21.86 -2.43 -2.82
N SER A 112 -22.35 -3.47 -2.15
CA SER A 112 -22.33 -3.47 -0.68
C SER A 112 -20.90 -3.26 -0.17
N LEU A 113 -20.76 -2.69 1.04
CA LEU A 113 -19.44 -2.50 1.65
C LEU A 113 -18.63 -3.82 1.72
N SER A 114 -19.32 -4.94 1.94
CA SER A 114 -18.70 -6.28 1.98
C SER A 114 -18.12 -6.68 0.62
N GLU A 115 -18.83 -6.42 -0.49
CA GLU A 115 -18.31 -6.67 -1.84
C GLU A 115 -17.14 -5.75 -2.21
N GLU A 116 -17.16 -4.50 -1.77
CA GLU A 116 -16.04 -3.58 -1.96
C GLU A 116 -14.79 -4.03 -1.19
N LEU A 117 -14.97 -4.57 0.02
CA LEU A 117 -13.88 -5.16 0.80
C LEU A 117 -13.40 -6.49 0.19
N ALA A 118 -14.29 -7.29 -0.39
CA ALA A 118 -13.93 -8.50 -1.11
C ALA A 118 -13.08 -8.19 -2.34
N TRP A 119 -13.50 -7.22 -3.16
CA TRP A 119 -12.71 -6.70 -4.26
C TRP A 119 -11.36 -6.17 -3.79
N ALA A 120 -11.34 -5.36 -2.72
CA ALA A 120 -10.10 -4.82 -2.16
C ALA A 120 -9.16 -5.93 -1.67
N GLY A 121 -9.71 -7.01 -1.10
CA GLY A 121 -8.96 -8.20 -0.68
C GLY A 121 -8.29 -8.92 -1.86
N GLY A 122 -9.02 -9.13 -2.96
CA GLY A 122 -8.46 -9.73 -4.17
C GLY A 122 -7.39 -8.87 -4.82
N PHE A 123 -7.64 -7.55 -4.92
CA PHE A 123 -6.65 -6.61 -5.42
C PHE A 123 -5.38 -6.57 -4.55
N PHE A 124 -5.55 -6.68 -3.24
CA PHE A 124 -4.44 -6.77 -2.30
C PHE A 124 -3.69 -8.11 -2.40
N ASP A 125 -4.37 -9.22 -2.67
CA ASP A 125 -3.74 -10.52 -2.90
C ASP A 125 -2.83 -10.52 -4.12
N GLY A 126 -3.18 -9.78 -5.17
CA GLY A 126 -2.30 -9.51 -6.30
C GLY A 126 -1.17 -8.54 -5.93
N GLU A 127 -1.51 -7.24 -5.93
CA GLU A 127 -0.52 -6.14 -5.91
C GLU A 127 -0.01 -5.79 -4.51
N GLY A 128 -0.76 -6.17 -3.48
CA GLY A 128 -0.55 -5.69 -2.12
C GLY A 128 0.62 -6.33 -1.37
N SER A 129 1.14 -5.61 -0.40
CA SER A 129 2.08 -6.15 0.59
C SER A 129 1.87 -5.51 1.96
N THR A 130 1.99 -6.32 3.01
CA THR A 130 2.22 -5.83 4.36
C THR A 130 3.69 -6.02 4.71
N CYS A 131 4.39 -4.94 5.04
CA CYS A 131 5.82 -4.96 5.31
C CYS A 131 6.24 -3.99 6.43
N LEU A 132 7.49 -4.10 6.86
CA LEU A 132 8.13 -3.20 7.81
C LEU A 132 9.03 -2.22 7.05
N ASP A 133 8.83 -0.93 7.28
CA ASP A 133 9.79 0.10 6.90
C ASP A 133 10.67 0.44 8.11
N LYS A 134 11.94 0.78 7.86
CA LYS A 134 12.79 1.39 8.89
C LYS A 134 12.18 2.71 9.35
N HIS A 135 12.14 2.93 10.66
CA HIS A 135 11.68 4.19 11.20
C HIS A 135 12.66 5.32 10.80
N ARG A 136 12.14 6.40 10.21
CA ARG A 136 12.97 7.44 9.59
C ARG A 136 13.92 8.14 10.56
N THR A 137 13.55 8.22 11.83
CA THR A 137 14.26 9.01 12.85
C THR A 137 14.77 8.21 14.05
N HIS A 138 14.43 6.93 14.15
CA HIS A 138 14.78 6.10 15.30
C HIS A 138 15.43 4.83 14.77
N GLU A 139 16.75 4.74 14.92
CA GLU A 139 17.50 3.55 14.55
C GLU A 139 17.03 2.35 15.38
N GLY A 140 16.96 1.18 14.76
CA GLY A 140 16.44 -0.04 15.40
C GLY A 140 14.91 -0.12 15.50
N PHE A 141 14.17 0.95 15.18
CA PHE A 141 12.71 0.93 15.15
C PHE A 141 12.16 0.71 13.74
N PHE A 142 10.98 0.10 13.67
CA PHE A 142 10.22 -0.14 12.45
C PHE A 142 8.86 0.54 12.50
N ALA A 143 8.32 0.79 11.31
CA ALA A 143 6.95 1.21 11.09
C ALA A 143 6.23 0.19 10.21
N PRO A 144 4.99 -0.21 10.53
CA PRO A 144 4.23 -1.10 9.69
C PRO A 144 3.68 -0.34 8.50
N VAL A 145 3.62 -1.02 7.35
CA VAL A 145 3.17 -0.43 6.10
C VAL A 145 2.30 -1.43 5.37
N ILE A 146 1.11 -0.99 4.95
CA ILE A 146 0.40 -1.59 3.83
C ILE A 146 0.81 -0.81 2.60
N TYR A 147 1.27 -1.53 1.58
CA TYR A 147 1.80 -0.99 0.35
C TYR A 147 1.06 -1.62 -0.83
N VAL A 148 0.50 -0.78 -1.71
CA VAL A 148 -0.14 -1.23 -2.95
C VAL A 148 0.36 -0.36 -4.10
N PRO A 149 1.24 -0.86 -4.97
CA PRO A 149 1.63 -0.18 -6.20
C PRO A 149 0.52 -0.35 -7.25
N GLN A 150 0.47 0.58 -8.21
CA GLN A 150 -0.27 0.36 -9.45
C GLN A 150 0.34 1.22 -10.56
N ALA A 151 0.49 0.65 -11.76
CA ALA A 151 0.97 1.36 -12.93
C ALA A 151 0.03 2.53 -13.25
N ALA A 152 0.61 3.70 -13.50
CA ALA A 152 -0.15 4.92 -13.79
C ALA A 152 0.73 5.90 -14.57
N GLU A 153 0.42 6.09 -15.85
CA GLU A 153 1.10 7.09 -16.68
C GLU A 153 0.57 8.49 -16.41
N ASN A 154 -0.76 8.62 -16.31
CA ASN A 154 -1.49 9.86 -16.09
C ASN A 154 -2.51 9.70 -14.97
N GLY A 155 -2.82 10.80 -14.26
CA GLY A 155 -3.84 10.80 -13.22
C GLY A 155 -3.53 9.86 -12.05
N THR A 156 -4.57 9.48 -11.29
CA THR A 156 -4.50 8.45 -10.25
C THR A 156 -5.20 7.19 -10.76
N ALA A 157 -4.55 6.04 -10.60
CA ALA A 157 -5.14 4.75 -10.97
C ALA A 157 -6.50 4.53 -10.26
N PRO A 158 -7.59 4.24 -10.99
CA PRO A 158 -8.91 4.01 -10.41
C PRO A 158 -8.93 2.93 -9.33
N GLU A 159 -8.12 1.89 -9.48
CA GLU A 159 -7.97 0.77 -8.55
C GLU A 159 -7.46 1.25 -7.19
N LEU A 160 -6.48 2.17 -7.18
CA LEU A 160 -5.96 2.75 -5.94
C LEU A 160 -7.00 3.63 -5.23
N LEU A 161 -7.82 4.36 -5.99
CA LEU A 161 -8.90 5.17 -5.44
C LEU A 161 -9.97 4.28 -4.81
N ARG A 162 -10.37 3.22 -5.53
CA ARG A 162 -11.36 2.26 -5.06
C ARG A 162 -10.88 1.54 -3.80
N PHE A 163 -9.65 1.04 -3.80
CA PHE A 163 -9.04 0.40 -2.64
C PHE A 163 -9.05 1.33 -1.43
N ARG A 164 -8.59 2.59 -1.61
CA ARG A 164 -8.60 3.59 -0.52
C ARG A 164 -10.00 3.84 0.03
N ASN A 165 -11.00 3.92 -0.86
CA ASN A 165 -12.38 4.18 -0.47
C ASN A 165 -12.98 2.98 0.29
N ALA A 166 -12.66 1.75 -0.12
CA ALA A 166 -13.11 0.54 0.56
C ALA A 166 -12.53 0.41 1.97
N VAL A 167 -11.22 0.63 2.15
CA VAL A 167 -10.57 0.53 3.48
C VAL A 167 -10.69 1.80 4.32
N GLY A 168 -11.10 2.93 3.74
CA GLY A 168 -11.25 4.23 4.41
C GLY A 168 -9.94 4.91 4.85
N VAL A 169 -8.77 4.30 4.61
CA VAL A 169 -7.46 4.80 5.03
C VAL A 169 -6.41 4.70 3.92
N GLY A 170 -5.34 5.48 4.07
CA GLY A 170 -4.17 5.43 3.20
C GLY A 170 -3.95 6.69 2.38
N ASN A 171 -2.71 6.87 1.94
CA ASN A 171 -2.28 8.00 1.12
C ASN A 171 -1.75 7.49 -0.22
N ILE A 172 -2.26 8.04 -1.30
CA ILE A 172 -1.77 7.77 -2.66
C ILE A 172 -0.67 8.78 -2.96
N SER A 173 0.50 8.30 -3.37
CA SER A 173 1.62 9.17 -3.73
C SER A 173 1.39 9.92 -5.05
N GLY A 174 2.20 10.96 -5.28
CA GLY A 174 2.46 11.45 -6.64
C GLY A 174 3.04 10.36 -7.55
N ILE A 175 3.05 10.62 -8.86
CA ILE A 175 3.60 9.70 -9.87
C ILE A 175 5.09 9.48 -9.61
N ARG A 176 5.49 8.21 -9.54
CA ARG A 176 6.88 7.77 -9.48
C ARG A 176 7.31 7.41 -10.90
N ARG A 177 8.45 7.93 -11.34
CA ARG A 177 9.05 7.66 -12.65
C ARG A 177 10.36 6.89 -12.43
N PRO A 178 10.31 5.56 -12.31
CA PRO A 178 11.51 4.75 -12.21
C PRO A 178 12.30 4.82 -13.53
N LYS A 179 13.57 4.39 -13.49
CA LYS A 179 14.37 4.26 -14.71
C LYS A 179 13.77 3.17 -15.63
N PRO A 180 13.90 3.29 -16.96
CA PRO A 180 13.56 2.21 -17.87
C PRO A 180 14.21 0.89 -17.46
N PRO A 181 13.55 -0.26 -17.66
CA PRO A 181 12.31 -0.46 -18.42
C PRO A 181 11.01 -0.32 -17.60
N HIS A 182 11.09 0.17 -16.36
CA HIS A 182 9.93 0.20 -15.46
C HIS A 182 8.95 1.32 -15.84
N LYS A 183 7.65 0.98 -15.83
CA LYS A 183 6.58 1.95 -16.10
C LYS A 183 6.41 2.94 -14.94
N PRO A 184 5.98 4.18 -15.21
CA PRO A 184 5.50 5.07 -14.17
C PRO A 184 4.39 4.43 -13.35
N TYR A 185 4.42 4.66 -12.04
CA TYR A 185 3.47 4.06 -11.12
C TYR A 185 3.13 5.00 -9.98
N ARG A 186 1.99 4.77 -9.35
CA ARG A 186 1.64 5.34 -8.05
C ARG A 186 1.61 4.23 -7.02
N ARG A 187 1.60 4.63 -5.76
CA ARG A 187 1.43 3.69 -4.66
C ARG A 187 0.51 4.27 -3.62
N LEU A 188 -0.41 3.44 -3.15
CA LEU A 188 -1.12 3.68 -1.91
C LEU A 188 -0.30 3.14 -0.76
N ARG A 189 -0.20 3.92 0.32
CA ARG A 189 0.44 3.50 1.55
C ARG A 189 -0.41 3.81 2.76
N VAL A 190 -0.66 2.81 3.59
CA VAL A 190 -1.21 2.99 4.93
C VAL A 190 -0.05 2.94 5.92
N TYR A 191 0.00 3.93 6.79
CA TYR A 191 1.02 4.08 7.82
C TYR A 191 0.36 4.31 9.15
N THR A 192 1.13 4.12 10.22
CA THR A 192 0.74 4.04 11.63
C THR A 192 0.09 2.71 11.98
N LEU A 193 0.44 2.21 13.17
CA LEU A 193 -0.02 0.90 13.65
C LEU A 193 -1.55 0.81 13.64
N GLN A 194 -2.25 1.82 14.13
CA GLN A 194 -3.71 1.84 14.23
C GLN A 194 -4.39 1.73 12.85
N LYS A 195 -3.90 2.49 11.85
CA LYS A 195 -4.50 2.47 10.50
C LYS A 195 -4.18 1.18 9.77
N VAL A 196 -2.98 0.63 9.96
CA VAL A 196 -2.62 -0.68 9.40
C VAL A 196 -3.49 -1.77 10.02
N GLN A 197 -3.65 -1.79 11.35
CA GLN A 197 -4.53 -2.76 12.01
C GLN A 197 -5.99 -2.65 11.55
N LEU A 198 -6.51 -1.43 11.40
CA LEU A 198 -7.86 -1.20 10.85
C LEU A 198 -7.99 -1.78 9.43
N ALA A 199 -7.07 -1.43 8.53
CA ALA A 199 -7.10 -1.92 7.16
C ALA A 199 -6.97 -3.45 7.09
N LEU A 200 -6.07 -4.05 7.89
CA LEU A 200 -5.95 -5.50 7.97
C LEU A 200 -7.21 -6.16 8.50
N HIS A 201 -7.84 -5.59 9.53
CA HIS A 201 -9.09 -6.11 10.10
C HIS A 201 -10.20 -6.15 9.05
N LEU A 202 -10.34 -5.08 8.26
CA LEU A 202 -11.33 -4.99 7.17
C LEU A 202 -11.05 -5.98 6.03
N LEU A 203 -9.78 -6.20 5.70
CA LEU A 203 -9.36 -7.09 4.60
C LEU A 203 -9.29 -8.56 5.00
N TRP A 204 -9.15 -8.87 6.30
CA TRP A 204 -8.88 -10.20 6.84
C TRP A 204 -9.80 -11.31 6.31
N PRO A 205 -11.12 -11.09 6.17
CA PRO A 205 -12.03 -12.12 5.68
C PRO A 205 -11.74 -12.54 4.23
N PHE A 206 -11.12 -11.65 3.44
CA PHE A 206 -11.05 -11.79 1.99
C PHE A 206 -9.64 -12.10 1.45
N ILE A 207 -8.58 -11.70 2.17
CA ILE A 207 -7.20 -11.94 1.75
C ILE A 207 -6.75 -13.39 1.99
N GLY A 208 -5.88 -13.89 1.12
CA GLY A 208 -5.31 -15.23 1.16
C GLY A 208 -4.19 -15.40 2.18
N ASP A 209 -3.72 -16.64 2.33
CA ASP A 209 -2.83 -17.03 3.42
C ASP A 209 -1.45 -16.37 3.34
N VAL A 210 -0.95 -16.11 2.13
CA VAL A 210 0.33 -15.40 1.94
C VAL A 210 0.27 -13.99 2.55
N LYS A 211 -0.79 -13.23 2.29
CA LYS A 211 -0.93 -11.87 2.82
C LYS A 211 -1.27 -11.88 4.30
N ARG A 212 -2.03 -12.87 4.80
CA ARG A 212 -2.24 -13.09 6.24
C ARG A 212 -0.92 -13.37 6.96
N ALA A 213 -0.08 -14.24 6.41
CA ALA A 213 1.22 -14.56 6.99
C ALA A 213 2.17 -13.35 6.98
N GLN A 214 2.17 -12.55 5.91
CA GLN A 214 2.89 -11.26 5.88
C GLN A 214 2.40 -10.33 7.00
N ALA A 215 1.09 -10.16 7.14
CA ALA A 215 0.48 -9.32 8.16
C ALA A 215 0.82 -9.78 9.59
N GLN A 216 0.74 -11.09 9.85
CA GLN A 216 1.09 -11.68 11.15
C GLN A 216 2.56 -11.40 11.51
N ARG A 217 3.51 -11.63 10.59
CA ARG A 217 4.93 -11.33 10.82
C ARG A 217 5.16 -9.87 11.17
N VAL A 218 4.51 -8.96 10.45
CA VAL A 218 4.61 -7.52 10.70
C VAL A 218 4.03 -7.16 12.06
N MET A 219 2.83 -7.67 12.41
CA MET A 219 2.20 -7.40 13.70
C MET A 219 3.00 -7.96 14.88
N GLN A 220 3.61 -9.14 14.73
CA GLN A 220 4.47 -9.73 15.75
C GLN A 220 5.65 -8.80 16.08
N VAL A 221 6.32 -8.24 15.07
CA VAL A 221 7.38 -7.24 15.30
C VAL A 221 6.82 -5.99 15.95
N MET A 222 5.67 -5.49 15.49
CA MET A 222 5.10 -4.25 16.04
C MET A 222 4.63 -4.38 17.49
N HIS A 223 4.15 -5.56 17.91
CA HIS A 223 3.70 -5.80 19.28
C HIS A 223 4.83 -6.16 20.24
N SER A 224 5.96 -6.66 19.73
CA SER A 224 7.16 -6.92 20.54
C SER A 224 8.13 -5.73 20.61
N GLN A 225 8.04 -4.80 19.67
CA GLN A 225 8.85 -3.59 19.69
C GLN A 225 8.44 -2.70 20.86
N PRO A 226 9.40 -2.15 21.64
CA PRO A 226 9.08 -1.19 22.68
C PRO A 226 8.38 0.04 22.10
N ASP A 227 7.63 0.75 22.94
CA ASP A 227 7.05 2.01 22.55
C ASP A 227 8.13 2.96 22.02
N LEU A 228 7.84 3.62 20.90
CA LEU A 228 8.72 4.63 20.35
C LEU A 228 9.00 5.69 21.43
N PRO A 229 10.27 5.96 21.78
CA PRO A 229 10.60 7.01 22.71
C PRO A 229 10.15 8.35 22.09
N ARG A 230 9.02 8.89 22.57
CA ARG A 230 8.45 10.13 22.06
C ARG A 230 9.04 11.32 22.82
N GLY A 231 9.58 12.26 22.06
CA GLY A 231 10.25 13.46 22.58
C GLY A 231 11.73 13.20 22.86
N ASN A 232 12.53 14.27 22.89
CA ASN A 232 13.81 14.20 23.62
C ASN A 232 13.42 14.13 25.10
N PRO A 233 14.01 13.25 25.92
CA PRO A 233 13.89 13.34 27.38
C PRO A 233 14.19 14.76 27.89
N ALA A 234 15.07 15.49 27.22
CA ALA A 234 15.37 16.88 27.50
C ALA A 234 14.21 17.88 27.18
N PHE A 235 13.18 17.52 26.42
CA PHE A 235 12.00 18.38 26.17
C PHE A 235 10.86 18.15 27.19
N GLY A 236 11.03 17.24 28.16
CA GLY A 236 9.98 16.78 29.07
C GLY A 236 9.05 15.74 28.43
N VAL A 237 8.04 15.28 29.19
CA VAL A 237 7.07 14.27 28.73
C VAL A 237 6.38 14.72 27.43
N ALA A 238 6.21 13.81 26.48
CA ALA A 238 5.47 14.09 25.25
C ALA A 238 4.06 14.61 25.59
N GLY A 239 3.69 15.79 25.07
CA GLY A 239 2.41 16.45 25.40
C GLY A 239 2.46 17.40 26.61
N ALA A 240 3.60 17.55 27.29
CA ALA A 240 3.74 18.53 28.36
C ALA A 240 3.50 19.96 27.83
N ARG A 241 2.50 20.64 28.40
CA ARG A 241 2.13 22.03 28.06
C ARG A 241 3.29 23.00 28.22
N CYS A 242 4.21 22.73 29.16
CA CYS A 242 5.34 23.62 29.45
C CYS A 242 6.68 22.97 29.06
N CYS A 243 7.69 23.78 28.72
CA CYS A 243 9.09 23.34 28.60
C CYS A 243 9.74 23.13 29.98
N LEU A 244 10.96 22.59 30.04
CA LEU A 244 11.68 22.38 31.31
C LEU A 244 11.97 23.68 32.09
N ARG A 245 11.83 24.85 31.45
CA ARG A 245 11.95 26.19 32.06
C ARG A 245 10.59 26.85 32.35
N GLY A 246 9.49 26.12 32.22
CA GLY A 246 8.14 26.60 32.56
C GLY A 246 7.39 27.37 31.46
N HIS A 247 7.98 27.59 30.28
CA HIS A 247 7.30 28.30 29.18
C HIS A 247 6.24 27.44 28.48
N ASP A 248 5.05 28.02 28.23
CA ASP A 248 3.97 27.36 27.48
C ASP A 248 4.41 27.07 26.02
N LYS A 249 4.32 25.80 25.63
CA LYS A 249 4.71 25.28 24.31
C LYS A 249 3.67 25.55 23.23
N TRP A 250 2.44 25.98 23.54
CA TRP A 250 1.38 26.20 22.54
C TRP A 250 1.71 27.30 21.53
N ASN A 251 2.61 28.22 21.90
CA ASN A 251 3.10 29.29 21.01
C ASN A 251 4.34 28.87 20.19
N ALA A 252 4.79 27.61 20.28
CA ALA A 252 5.99 27.13 19.61
C ALA A 252 5.66 26.39 18.30
N ARG A 253 6.42 26.65 17.22
CA ARG A 253 6.46 25.73 16.07
C ARG A 253 7.03 24.40 16.55
N VAL A 254 6.15 23.39 16.72
CA VAL A 254 6.49 22.03 17.14
C VAL A 254 7.12 21.26 15.97
N ARG A 255 8.35 21.61 15.61
CA ARG A 255 9.23 20.68 14.88
C ARG A 255 10.56 20.58 15.60
N PRO A 256 11.17 19.38 15.65
CA PRO A 256 12.55 19.23 16.09
C PRO A 256 13.43 20.18 15.28
N PHE A 257 14.05 21.17 15.93
CA PHE A 257 15.09 21.93 15.29
C PHE A 257 16.33 21.05 15.21
N LYS A 258 16.47 20.29 14.11
CA LYS A 258 17.75 19.71 13.74
C LYS A 258 18.53 20.82 13.04
N GLY A 259 19.54 21.39 13.70
CA GLY A 259 20.41 22.38 13.08
C GLY A 259 21.00 21.79 11.79
N ARG A 260 20.92 22.52 10.68
CA ARG A 260 21.67 22.13 9.47
C ARG A 260 23.16 22.42 9.74
N GLY A 261 24.02 21.41 9.72
CA GLY A 261 25.49 21.54 9.88
C GLY A 261 26.06 20.91 11.16
N LYS A 262 27.34 21.19 11.47
CA LYS A 262 28.16 20.70 12.61
C LYS A 262 27.61 21.02 14.03
N ASN A 263 26.33 21.33 14.17
CA ASN A 263 25.71 21.73 15.43
C ASN A 263 25.09 20.56 16.21
N GLU A 264 25.35 19.30 15.83
CA GLU A 264 24.98 18.14 16.67
C GLU A 264 25.75 18.15 18.01
N GLU A 265 26.90 18.83 18.06
CA GLU A 265 27.73 19.04 19.25
C GLU A 265 27.44 20.36 20.01
N ASP A 266 26.41 21.14 19.63
CA ASP A 266 26.11 22.41 20.31
C ASP A 266 25.61 22.13 21.74
N PRO A 267 26.40 22.42 22.80
CA PRO A 267 26.00 22.12 24.18
C PRO A 267 24.77 22.93 24.61
N MET A 268 24.38 23.97 23.85
CA MET A 268 23.21 24.81 24.11
C MET A 268 21.96 24.38 23.33
N ASN A 269 21.96 23.22 22.67
CA ASN A 269 20.80 22.73 21.94
C ASN A 269 19.56 22.53 22.85
N HIS A 270 19.78 22.23 24.14
CA HIS A 270 18.75 22.18 25.16
C HIS A 270 18.09 23.55 25.45
N MET A 271 18.71 24.69 25.10
CA MET A 271 18.05 25.99 25.23
C MET A 271 17.10 26.28 24.06
N ARG A 272 17.22 25.56 22.94
CA ARG A 272 16.38 25.82 21.75
C ARG A 272 15.04 25.07 21.79
N GLN A 273 14.60 24.73 23.00
CA GLN A 273 13.52 23.80 23.22
C GLN A 273 12.11 24.37 22.98
N CYS A 274 11.96 25.70 23.10
CA CYS A 274 10.77 26.43 22.69
C CYS A 274 11.16 27.81 22.15
N LEU A 275 10.26 28.46 21.39
CA LEU A 275 10.54 29.76 20.76
C LEU A 275 10.92 30.85 21.78
N ALA A 276 10.36 30.80 23.00
CA ALA A 276 10.72 31.73 24.07
C ALA A 276 12.18 31.54 24.52
N CYS A 277 12.60 30.31 24.83
CA CYS A 277 13.98 30.03 25.20
C CYS A 277 14.98 30.36 24.07
N VAL A 278 14.60 30.14 22.80
CA VAL A 278 15.41 30.56 21.65
C VAL A 278 15.60 32.07 21.60
N ARG A 279 14.55 32.84 21.87
CA ARG A 279 14.60 34.31 21.89
C ARG A 279 15.44 34.83 23.04
N GLU A 280 15.30 34.25 24.23
CA GLU A 280 16.12 34.59 25.40
C GLU A 280 17.60 34.35 25.16
N ASP A 281 17.98 33.18 24.60
CA ASP A 281 19.38 32.87 24.26
C ASP A 281 19.91 33.85 23.19
N ALA A 282 19.11 34.14 22.17
CA ALA A 282 19.48 35.12 21.15
C ALA A 282 19.68 36.53 21.74
N GLN A 283 18.83 36.93 22.68
CA GLN A 283 18.93 38.22 23.37
C GLN A 283 20.15 38.27 24.30
N ALA A 284 20.40 37.21 25.07
CA ALA A 284 21.60 37.08 25.90
C ALA A 284 22.89 37.18 25.06
N LYS A 285 22.94 36.51 23.89
CA LYS A 285 24.07 36.61 22.95
C LYS A 285 24.25 38.01 22.39
N ARG A 286 23.16 38.69 22.02
CA ARG A 286 23.22 40.10 21.56
C ARG A 286 23.72 41.02 22.67
N ASN A 287 23.26 40.82 23.90
CA ASN A 287 23.69 41.61 25.05
C ASN A 287 25.17 41.35 25.40
N LYS A 288 25.64 40.10 25.29
CA LYS A 288 27.06 39.75 25.48
C LYS A 288 27.97 40.39 24.43
N LYS A 289 27.50 40.51 23.17
CA LYS A 289 28.22 41.22 22.09
C LYS A 289 28.19 42.75 22.22
N ARG A 290 27.28 43.31 23.03
CA ARG A 290 27.10 44.76 23.23
C ARG A 290 27.79 45.29 24.48
N ARG A 291 28.35 44.43 25.33
CA ARG A 291 29.23 44.85 26.42
C ARG A 291 30.64 45.06 25.84
N PRO A 292 31.25 46.25 26.02
CA PRO A 292 32.62 46.51 25.57
C PRO A 292 33.63 45.59 26.24
#